data_AF-A0A368TGW2-F1
#
_entry.id   AF-A0A368TGW2-F1
#
_cell.length_a   1.000
_cell.length_b   1.000
_cell.length_c   1.000
_cell.angle_alpha   90.00
_cell.angle_beta   90.00
_cell.angle_gamma   90.00
#
_symmetry.space_group_name_H-M   'P 1'
#
loop_
_entity.id
_entity.type
_entity.pdbx_description
1 polymer ?
#
loop_
_entity_poly.entity_id
_entity_poly.type
_entity_poly.pdbx_seq_one_letter_code
_entity_poly.pdbx_strand_id
1 'polypeptide(L)'
;MKTKTVVLVLVLFLCSAVTGSATIVSDYPGLEPLVEFVGADEMSVLDLVGFKAADRAMKELSVSKGDTNILVLTDAGYVPEIGAYTTEKALDGLMQTSGASRGKGNLINVHKPYNAPLWFAFFDKVSKDCVYLEANSEVIKTYLDSEKIEREVALTDFMNLEDDFIFIRIAKENIDADKLLSDPEPWQEQMVAKVFGGNEFSIITLCNLWAKGLPNDFLKCAELHDHICPGLTSGYLIAEYLKEELPSSDPRREYTIIAIPPWCKEDALITIFETNVGHKRMFVKWLTREQMQMLPEEAKNVADIVIKEDQKTGKREGIVLAFDWDKLFEVSGTNATDFRDFGTYKWWWVRLKQDMWMMDYLDSPETFVSTLKRFTVDSPAEIEKLKSAGVNPLVELGIMPGKAEVEKTSAIPGLGVIAAIVIVGALIYVARRRKAR
;
A
#
# COMPACT_ATOMS: atom_id res chain seq x y z
N MET A 1 43.64 -77.70 -16.97
CA MET A 1 43.69 -76.76 -15.83
C MET A 1 43.95 -75.34 -16.34
N LYS A 2 43.01 -74.44 -16.05
CA LYS A 2 43.07 -72.96 -16.11
C LYS A 2 43.17 -72.28 -17.48
N THR A 3 42.01 -72.14 -18.11
CA THR A 3 41.60 -71.01 -18.97
C THR A 3 41.77 -69.69 -18.21
N LYS A 4 42.42 -68.70 -18.82
CA LYS A 4 42.51 -67.33 -18.31
C LYS A 4 41.40 -66.49 -18.96
N THR A 5 40.45 -66.06 -18.16
CA THR A 5 39.40 -65.10 -18.51
C THR A 5 40.02 -63.71 -18.64
N VAL A 6 39.87 -63.09 -19.80
CA VAL A 6 40.12 -61.65 -20.01
C VAL A 6 38.82 -60.92 -19.67
N VAL A 7 38.87 -60.06 -18.64
CA VAL A 7 37.74 -59.21 -18.25
C VAL A 7 37.71 -58.00 -19.17
N LEU A 8 36.65 -57.89 -19.97
CA LEU A 8 36.32 -56.72 -20.77
C LEU A 8 35.58 -55.73 -19.87
N VAL A 9 36.21 -54.62 -19.52
CA VAL A 9 35.55 -53.52 -18.80
C VAL A 9 34.75 -52.70 -19.81
N LEU A 10 33.42 -52.84 -19.74
CA LEU A 10 32.47 -52.04 -20.50
C LEU A 10 32.33 -50.68 -19.80
N VAL A 11 32.95 -49.64 -20.34
CA VAL A 11 32.71 -48.26 -19.90
C VAL A 11 31.38 -47.81 -20.53
N LEU A 12 30.31 -47.91 -19.74
CA LEU A 12 29.04 -47.24 -20.03
C LEU A 12 29.26 -45.73 -19.87
N PHE A 13 29.36 -45.02 -20.99
CA PHE A 13 29.07 -43.59 -21.02
C PHE A 13 27.56 -43.44 -20.78
N LEU A 14 27.20 -43.11 -19.54
CA LEU A 14 25.91 -42.50 -19.24
C LEU A 14 25.89 -41.13 -19.93
N CYS A 15 25.26 -41.05 -21.11
CA CYS A 15 24.72 -39.78 -21.59
C CYS A 15 23.57 -39.41 -20.67
N SER A 16 23.87 -38.56 -19.69
CA SER A 16 22.87 -37.85 -18.92
C SER A 16 22.03 -36.99 -19.86
N ALA A 17 20.71 -37.11 -19.74
CA ALA A 17 19.74 -36.28 -20.44
C ALA A 17 20.02 -34.79 -20.14
N VAL A 18 20.38 -34.04 -21.19
CA VAL A 18 20.35 -32.58 -21.23
C VAL A 18 19.77 -32.21 -22.59
N THR A 19 18.45 -32.20 -22.71
CA THR A 19 17.82 -31.79 -23.98
C THR A 19 16.56 -30.94 -23.84
N GLY A 20 16.08 -30.67 -22.62
CA GLY A 20 14.85 -29.88 -22.43
C GLY A 20 15.04 -28.37 -22.33
N SER A 21 16.13 -27.90 -21.70
CA SER A 21 16.31 -26.46 -21.41
C SER A 21 17.26 -25.72 -22.33
N ALA A 22 18.15 -26.45 -23.02
CA ALA A 22 19.06 -25.86 -24.00
C ALA A 22 18.31 -25.25 -25.20
N THR A 23 17.05 -25.67 -25.42
CA THR A 23 16.23 -25.30 -26.58
C THR A 23 15.58 -23.92 -26.44
N ILE A 24 14.96 -23.60 -25.30
CA ILE A 24 14.28 -22.29 -25.15
C ILE A 24 15.27 -21.13 -25.04
N VAL A 25 16.42 -21.34 -24.38
CA VAL A 25 17.48 -20.31 -24.28
C VAL A 25 18.17 -20.10 -25.63
N SER A 26 18.31 -21.14 -26.46
CA SER A 26 18.86 -20.96 -27.81
C SER A 26 17.97 -20.09 -28.68
N ASP A 27 16.65 -20.20 -28.51
CA ASP A 27 15.67 -19.39 -29.25
C ASP A 27 15.48 -17.99 -28.63
N TYR A 28 15.67 -17.88 -27.31
CA TYR A 28 15.52 -16.65 -26.53
C TYR A 28 16.75 -16.40 -25.61
N PRO A 29 17.87 -15.90 -26.15
CA PRO A 29 19.10 -15.70 -25.37
C PRO A 29 18.94 -14.77 -24.17
N GLY A 30 17.96 -13.86 -24.19
CA GLY A 30 17.64 -12.98 -23.07
C GLY A 30 17.21 -13.73 -21.79
N LEU A 31 16.80 -14.99 -21.89
CA LEU A 31 16.43 -15.84 -20.74
C LEU A 31 17.65 -16.40 -19.99
N GLU A 32 18.86 -16.31 -20.54
CA GLU A 32 20.06 -16.92 -19.93
C GLU A 32 20.24 -16.54 -18.44
N PRO A 33 20.17 -15.25 -18.02
CA PRO A 33 20.31 -14.89 -16.61
C PRO A 33 19.21 -15.46 -15.71
N LEU A 34 18.00 -15.62 -16.25
CA LEU A 34 16.88 -16.18 -15.51
C LEU A 34 17.05 -17.68 -15.31
N VAL A 35 17.47 -18.39 -16.36
CA VAL A 35 17.75 -19.84 -16.31
C VAL A 35 18.93 -20.15 -15.38
N GLU A 36 19.97 -19.33 -15.39
CA GLU A 36 21.09 -19.45 -14.44
C GLU A 36 20.65 -19.26 -12.99
N PHE A 37 19.67 -18.39 -12.73
CA PHE A 37 19.18 -18.09 -11.39
C PHE A 37 18.20 -19.14 -10.86
N VAL A 38 17.16 -19.46 -11.64
CA VAL A 38 16.06 -20.36 -11.23
C VAL A 38 16.44 -21.83 -11.42
N GLY A 39 17.25 -22.12 -12.43
CA GLY A 39 17.50 -23.46 -12.91
C GLY A 39 16.55 -23.83 -14.05
N ALA A 40 17.14 -24.38 -15.09
CA ALA A 40 16.48 -24.84 -16.31
C ALA A 40 15.25 -25.73 -16.08
N ASP A 41 15.31 -26.62 -15.10
CA ASP A 41 14.24 -27.59 -14.80
C ASP A 41 13.13 -27.00 -13.91
N GLU A 42 13.35 -25.81 -13.33
CA GLU A 42 12.44 -25.17 -12.37
C GLU A 42 11.68 -23.95 -12.94
N MET A 43 12.12 -23.45 -14.11
CA MET A 43 11.47 -22.37 -14.86
C MET A 43 9.98 -22.66 -15.15
N SER A 44 9.14 -21.65 -15.04
CA SER A 44 7.69 -21.72 -15.20
C SER A 44 7.20 -20.62 -16.12
N VAL A 45 5.97 -20.77 -16.64
CA VAL A 45 5.24 -19.72 -17.34
C VAL A 45 5.24 -18.41 -16.54
N LEU A 46 5.18 -18.45 -15.21
CA LEU A 46 5.22 -17.23 -14.41
C LEU A 46 6.56 -16.51 -14.41
N ASP A 47 7.68 -17.23 -14.44
CA ASP A 47 8.99 -16.60 -14.65
C ASP A 47 9.01 -15.89 -16.02
N LEU A 48 8.40 -16.49 -17.03
CA LEU A 48 8.30 -15.92 -18.38
C LEU A 48 7.37 -14.69 -18.44
N VAL A 49 6.29 -14.64 -17.63
CA VAL A 49 5.44 -13.45 -17.50
C VAL A 49 6.27 -12.26 -17.00
N GLY A 50 7.04 -12.46 -15.94
CA GLY A 50 7.94 -11.43 -15.39
C GLY A 50 9.02 -11.00 -16.39
N PHE A 51 9.60 -11.96 -17.12
CA PHE A 51 10.54 -11.70 -18.20
C PHE A 51 9.92 -10.82 -19.30
N LYS A 52 8.76 -11.21 -19.84
CA LYS A 52 8.11 -10.47 -20.94
C LYS A 52 7.66 -9.08 -20.50
N ALA A 53 7.17 -8.91 -19.28
CA ALA A 53 6.82 -7.60 -18.74
C ALA A 53 8.04 -6.66 -18.72
N ALA A 54 9.18 -7.14 -18.22
CA ALA A 54 10.42 -6.38 -18.18
C ALA A 54 10.99 -6.10 -19.57
N ASP A 55 11.12 -7.12 -20.41
CA ASP A 55 11.65 -6.98 -21.76
C ASP A 55 10.84 -5.96 -22.58
N ARG A 56 9.50 -6.03 -22.51
CA ARG A 56 8.61 -5.09 -23.18
C ARG A 56 8.79 -3.67 -22.66
N ALA A 57 8.67 -3.47 -21.34
CA ALA A 57 8.74 -2.15 -20.74
C ALA A 57 10.10 -1.47 -20.97
N MET A 58 11.19 -2.23 -20.86
CA MET A 58 12.53 -1.70 -21.05
C MET A 58 12.79 -1.25 -22.49
N LYS A 59 12.26 -1.98 -23.49
CA LYS A 59 12.29 -1.56 -24.90
C LYS A 59 11.54 -0.24 -25.11
N GLU A 60 10.34 -0.11 -24.55
CA GLU A 60 9.52 1.11 -24.67
C GLU A 60 10.14 2.32 -23.96
N LEU A 61 10.85 2.10 -22.86
CA LEU A 61 11.57 3.14 -22.13
C LEU A 61 12.99 3.38 -22.66
N SER A 62 13.49 2.54 -23.57
CA SER A 62 14.87 2.59 -24.09
C SER A 62 15.94 2.49 -22.99
N VAL A 63 15.69 1.66 -21.98
CA VAL A 63 16.58 1.43 -20.81
C VAL A 63 17.25 0.06 -20.88
N SER A 64 18.41 -0.06 -20.26
CA SER A 64 19.20 -1.31 -20.24
C SER A 64 19.08 -2.02 -18.89
N LYS A 65 19.34 -3.34 -18.89
CA LYS A 65 19.35 -4.15 -17.67
C LYS A 65 20.32 -3.54 -16.64
N GLY A 66 19.84 -3.39 -15.41
CA GLY A 66 20.61 -2.86 -14.30
C GLY A 66 20.69 -1.33 -14.23
N ASP A 67 19.94 -0.61 -15.07
CA ASP A 67 19.80 0.84 -14.93
C ASP A 67 19.25 1.18 -13.54
N THR A 68 19.84 2.18 -12.88
CA THR A 68 19.42 2.67 -11.56
C THR A 68 18.48 3.86 -11.65
N ASN A 69 18.16 4.29 -12.87
CA ASN A 69 17.17 5.32 -13.17
C ASN A 69 15.75 4.78 -13.25
N ILE A 70 15.60 3.45 -13.33
CA ILE A 70 14.29 2.81 -13.38
C ILE A 70 13.80 2.42 -11.98
N LEU A 71 12.52 2.64 -11.72
CA LEU A 71 11.76 2.04 -10.64
C LEU A 71 10.85 0.98 -11.21
N VAL A 72 10.87 -0.21 -10.61
CA VAL A 72 9.94 -1.28 -10.94
C VAL A 72 8.92 -1.42 -9.81
N LEU A 73 7.65 -1.49 -10.17
CA LEU A 73 6.52 -1.71 -9.28
C LEU A 73 5.79 -2.97 -9.71
N THR A 74 5.34 -3.79 -8.77
CA THR A 74 4.48 -4.95 -9.06
C THR A 74 3.79 -5.42 -7.79
N ASP A 75 2.64 -6.07 -7.92
CA ASP A 75 1.99 -6.79 -6.83
C ASP A 75 2.24 -8.31 -6.84
N ALA A 76 3.15 -8.77 -7.71
CA ALA A 76 3.62 -10.16 -7.70
C ALA A 76 4.13 -10.57 -6.30
N GLY A 77 3.74 -11.77 -5.88
CA GLY A 77 3.95 -12.31 -4.54
C GLY A 77 2.93 -11.87 -3.48
N TYR A 78 2.19 -10.78 -3.71
CA TYR A 78 1.05 -10.39 -2.86
C TYR A 78 -0.30 -10.80 -3.43
N VAL A 79 -0.45 -10.80 -4.76
CA VAL A 79 -1.56 -11.49 -5.43
C VAL A 79 -1.27 -12.99 -5.34
N PRO A 80 -1.90 -13.73 -4.39
CA PRO A 80 -1.44 -15.04 -4.03
C PRO A 80 -1.80 -16.07 -5.08
N GLU A 81 -2.82 -15.84 -5.93
CA GLU A 81 -3.32 -16.87 -6.83
C GLU A 81 -3.82 -16.33 -8.17
N ILE A 82 -3.25 -16.86 -9.26
CA ILE A 82 -3.93 -16.98 -10.54
C ILE A 82 -4.52 -18.39 -10.57
N GLY A 83 -5.80 -18.54 -10.19
CA GLY A 83 -6.41 -19.87 -10.03
C GLY A 83 -5.85 -20.61 -8.81
N ALA A 84 -4.92 -21.55 -9.01
CA ALA A 84 -4.28 -22.32 -7.93
C ALA A 84 -2.74 -22.15 -7.94
N TYR A 85 -2.25 -21.13 -8.64
CA TYR A 85 -0.83 -20.88 -8.88
C TYR A 85 -0.41 -19.56 -8.25
N THR A 86 0.69 -19.57 -7.52
CA THR A 86 1.20 -18.38 -6.82
C THR A 86 2.10 -17.55 -7.71
N THR A 87 2.16 -16.23 -7.50
CA THR A 87 2.77 -15.28 -8.46
C THR A 87 4.24 -14.93 -8.18
N GLU A 88 4.87 -15.49 -7.15
CA GLU A 88 6.23 -15.13 -6.73
C GLU A 88 7.26 -15.35 -7.84
N LYS A 89 7.11 -16.39 -8.66
CA LYS A 89 8.00 -16.67 -9.80
C LYS A 89 8.06 -15.53 -10.83
N ALA A 90 6.98 -14.73 -10.95
CA ALA A 90 7.02 -13.54 -11.80
C ALA A 90 8.03 -12.49 -11.30
N LEU A 91 8.35 -12.46 -10.00
CA LEU A 91 9.41 -11.61 -9.47
C LEU A 91 10.79 -12.02 -9.95
N ASP A 92 11.06 -13.33 -10.04
CA ASP A 92 12.36 -13.82 -10.50
C ASP A 92 12.59 -13.42 -11.96
N GLY A 93 11.61 -13.66 -12.83
CA GLY A 93 11.61 -13.19 -14.22
C GLY A 93 11.84 -11.68 -14.34
N LEU A 94 11.09 -10.90 -13.58
CA LEU A 94 11.16 -9.45 -13.54
C LEU A 94 12.55 -8.95 -13.11
N MET A 95 13.08 -9.49 -12.01
CA MET A 95 14.35 -9.09 -11.42
C MET A 95 15.54 -9.48 -12.31
N GLN A 96 15.54 -10.70 -12.87
CA GLN A 96 16.64 -11.16 -13.70
C GLN A 96 16.68 -10.46 -15.07
N THR A 97 15.54 -9.98 -15.55
CA THR A 97 15.47 -9.24 -16.83
C THR A 97 15.81 -7.77 -16.65
N SER A 98 15.17 -7.10 -15.69
CA SER A 98 15.39 -5.67 -15.42
C SER A 98 16.68 -5.37 -14.68
N GLY A 99 17.16 -6.30 -13.87
CA GLY A 99 18.22 -6.06 -12.89
C GLY A 99 17.79 -5.18 -11.71
N ALA A 100 16.50 -4.84 -11.60
CA ALA A 100 15.95 -4.13 -10.45
C ALA A 100 15.87 -5.05 -9.23
N SER A 101 16.05 -4.49 -8.03
CA SER A 101 15.92 -5.27 -6.80
C SER A 101 15.63 -4.39 -5.60
N ARG A 102 15.06 -5.00 -4.56
CA ARG A 102 14.85 -4.34 -3.27
C ARG A 102 16.16 -3.81 -2.68
N GLY A 103 17.27 -4.55 -2.86
CA GLY A 103 18.59 -4.15 -2.36
C GLY A 103 19.18 -2.94 -3.09
N LYS A 104 18.79 -2.70 -4.35
CA LYS A 104 19.13 -1.48 -5.10
C LYS A 104 18.16 -0.33 -4.82
N GLY A 105 17.11 -0.57 -4.02
CA GLY A 105 16.09 0.42 -3.71
C GLY A 105 15.22 0.80 -4.91
N ASN A 106 15.16 -0.02 -5.97
CA ASN A 106 14.47 0.31 -7.21
C ASN A 106 13.47 -0.76 -7.67
N LEU A 107 13.00 -1.58 -6.73
CA LEU A 107 11.87 -2.49 -6.87
C LEU A 107 10.96 -2.34 -5.66
N ILE A 108 9.68 -2.04 -5.89
CA ILE A 108 8.63 -2.00 -4.88
C ILE A 108 7.64 -3.12 -5.17
N ASN A 109 7.53 -4.06 -4.24
CA ASN A 109 6.42 -5.01 -4.23
C ASN A 109 5.24 -4.36 -3.50
N VAL A 110 4.23 -3.95 -4.25
CA VAL A 110 3.07 -3.23 -3.74
C VAL A 110 2.07 -4.24 -3.18
N HIS A 111 1.70 -4.11 -1.91
CA HIS A 111 0.71 -4.97 -1.29
C HIS A 111 -0.67 -4.77 -1.94
N LYS A 112 -1.35 -5.88 -2.27
CA LYS A 112 -2.69 -5.85 -2.84
C LYS A 112 -3.59 -6.94 -2.24
N PRO A 113 -4.91 -6.76 -2.25
CA PRO A 113 -5.86 -7.80 -1.87
C PRO A 113 -5.68 -9.06 -2.73
N TYR A 114 -6.02 -10.22 -2.16
CA TYR A 114 -5.77 -11.52 -2.79
C TYR A 114 -6.43 -11.73 -4.16
N ASN A 115 -7.43 -10.92 -4.50
CA ASN A 115 -8.21 -11.01 -5.72
C ASN A 115 -7.88 -9.89 -6.73
N ALA A 116 -6.81 -9.12 -6.49
CA ALA A 116 -6.33 -8.13 -7.44
C ALA A 116 -5.74 -8.81 -8.69
N PRO A 117 -5.81 -8.18 -9.88
CA PRO A 117 -5.12 -8.67 -11.06
C PRO A 117 -3.60 -8.48 -10.90
N LEU A 118 -2.81 -9.42 -11.41
CA LEU A 118 -1.35 -9.29 -11.43
C LEU A 118 -0.94 -8.15 -12.39
N TRP A 119 -0.07 -7.24 -11.95
CA TRP A 119 0.44 -6.16 -12.80
C TRP A 119 1.90 -5.82 -12.56
N PHE A 120 2.47 -5.09 -13.51
CA PHE A 120 3.84 -4.60 -13.52
C PHE A 120 3.86 -3.14 -13.98
N ALA A 121 4.70 -2.31 -13.39
CA ALA A 121 4.97 -0.97 -13.90
C ALA A 121 6.47 -0.66 -13.84
N PHE A 122 6.95 0.10 -14.82
CA PHE A 122 8.33 0.52 -14.96
C PHE A 122 8.34 2.00 -15.21
N PHE A 123 8.99 2.74 -14.33
CA PHE A 123 9.09 4.19 -14.42
C PHE A 123 10.54 4.60 -14.59
N ASP A 124 10.83 5.38 -15.63
CA ASP A 124 12.15 5.99 -15.80
C ASP A 124 12.17 7.39 -15.18
N LYS A 125 13.05 7.61 -14.20
CA LYS A 125 13.16 8.90 -13.52
C LYS A 125 13.69 10.02 -14.41
N VAL A 126 14.29 9.72 -15.56
CA VAL A 126 14.84 10.73 -16.48
C VAL A 126 13.74 11.24 -17.41
N SER A 127 13.12 10.38 -18.19
CA SER A 127 12.02 10.75 -19.10
C SER A 127 10.71 11.06 -18.39
N LYS A 128 10.52 10.55 -17.17
CA LYS A 128 9.26 10.53 -16.43
C LYS A 128 8.16 9.69 -17.06
N ASP A 129 8.51 8.88 -18.06
CA ASP A 129 7.60 7.91 -18.65
C ASP A 129 7.44 6.70 -17.73
N CYS A 130 6.22 6.20 -17.64
CA CYS A 130 5.85 4.98 -16.95
C CYS A 130 5.15 4.04 -17.92
N VAL A 131 5.65 2.81 -18.03
CA VAL A 131 5.00 1.72 -18.76
C VAL A 131 4.32 0.81 -17.75
N TYR A 132 3.02 0.56 -17.93
CA TYR A 132 2.20 -0.33 -17.12
C TYR A 132 1.71 -1.51 -17.95
N LEU A 133 1.75 -2.70 -17.36
CA LEU A 133 1.27 -3.96 -17.94
C LEU A 133 0.40 -4.70 -16.94
N GLU A 134 -0.84 -5.01 -17.32
CA GLU A 134 -1.78 -5.82 -16.52
C GLU A 134 -1.95 -7.19 -17.15
N ALA A 135 -1.64 -8.24 -16.38
CA ALA A 135 -1.57 -9.60 -16.87
C ALA A 135 -2.97 -10.19 -17.10
N ASN A 136 -3.12 -10.95 -18.18
CA ASN A 136 -4.33 -11.71 -18.46
C ASN A 136 -4.32 -13.01 -17.65
N SER A 137 -4.94 -12.99 -16.48
CA SER A 137 -5.00 -14.15 -15.57
C SER A 137 -5.59 -15.40 -16.22
N GLU A 138 -6.54 -15.29 -17.15
CA GLU A 138 -7.13 -16.46 -17.82
C GLU A 138 -6.13 -17.12 -18.77
N VAL A 139 -5.45 -16.32 -19.60
CA VAL A 139 -4.40 -16.81 -20.52
C VAL A 139 -3.26 -17.42 -19.72
N ILE A 140 -2.75 -16.73 -18.71
CA ILE A 140 -1.66 -17.23 -17.87
C ILE A 140 -2.06 -18.54 -17.20
N LYS A 141 -3.29 -18.63 -16.67
CA LYS A 141 -3.80 -19.87 -16.08
C LYS A 141 -3.85 -21.03 -17.08
N THR A 142 -4.30 -20.79 -18.32
CA THR A 142 -4.34 -21.83 -19.37
C THR A 142 -2.95 -22.40 -19.62
N TYR A 143 -1.92 -21.55 -19.70
CA TYR A 143 -0.56 -22.01 -19.92
C TYR A 143 0.05 -22.68 -18.68
N LEU A 144 -0.27 -22.23 -17.48
CA LEU A 144 0.12 -22.89 -16.23
C LEU A 144 -0.53 -24.27 -16.08
N ASP A 145 -1.77 -24.45 -16.52
CA ASP A 145 -2.43 -25.75 -16.56
C ASP A 145 -1.75 -26.68 -17.58
N SER A 146 -1.40 -26.17 -18.77
CA SER A 146 -0.63 -26.92 -19.77
C SER A 146 0.78 -27.27 -19.29
N GLU A 147 1.44 -26.39 -18.52
CA GLU A 147 2.77 -26.60 -17.96
C GLU A 147 2.84 -27.87 -17.11
N LYS A 148 1.75 -28.22 -16.39
CA LYS A 148 1.66 -29.44 -15.59
C LYS A 148 1.60 -30.74 -16.41
N ILE A 149 1.27 -30.64 -17.70
CA ILE A 149 1.09 -31.80 -18.59
C ILE A 149 2.30 -31.94 -19.52
N GLU A 150 2.64 -30.87 -20.25
CA GLU A 150 3.73 -30.82 -21.23
C GLU A 150 4.54 -29.54 -21.06
N ARG A 151 5.35 -29.46 -19.99
CA ARG A 151 6.11 -28.26 -19.59
C ARG A 151 6.89 -27.60 -20.73
N GLU A 152 7.71 -28.36 -21.46
CA GLU A 152 8.56 -27.81 -22.52
C GLU A 152 7.74 -27.14 -23.64
N VAL A 153 6.62 -27.76 -24.02
CA VAL A 153 5.70 -27.22 -25.03
C VAL A 153 5.01 -25.98 -24.49
N ALA A 154 4.52 -26.01 -23.25
CA ALA A 154 3.85 -24.86 -22.63
C ALA A 154 4.77 -23.63 -22.53
N LEU A 155 6.03 -23.80 -22.13
CA LEU A 155 7.00 -22.69 -22.05
C LEU A 155 7.31 -22.12 -23.44
N THR A 156 7.52 -22.99 -24.43
CA THR A 156 7.83 -22.58 -25.81
C THR A 156 6.65 -21.85 -26.44
N ASP A 157 5.45 -22.42 -26.36
CA ASP A 157 4.23 -21.83 -26.90
C ASP A 157 3.89 -20.51 -26.21
N PHE A 158 4.12 -20.40 -24.89
CA PHE A 158 3.93 -19.15 -24.16
C PHE A 158 4.91 -18.06 -24.64
N MET A 159 6.18 -18.41 -24.87
CA MET A 159 7.15 -17.45 -25.39
C MET A 159 6.81 -16.92 -26.78
N ASN A 160 6.15 -17.75 -27.60
CA ASN A 160 5.68 -17.38 -28.93
C ASN A 160 4.42 -16.50 -28.94
N LEU A 161 3.77 -16.27 -27.78
CA LEU A 161 2.65 -15.34 -27.70
C LEU A 161 3.11 -13.89 -27.85
N GLU A 162 2.34 -13.12 -28.61
CA GLU A 162 2.43 -11.67 -28.65
C GLU A 162 2.02 -11.07 -27.29
N ASP A 163 2.65 -9.96 -26.91
CA ASP A 163 2.44 -9.32 -25.61
C ASP A 163 0.96 -8.96 -25.37
N ASP A 164 0.22 -8.56 -26.41
CA ASP A 164 -1.20 -8.18 -26.32
C ASP A 164 -2.13 -9.34 -25.94
N PHE A 165 -1.69 -10.61 -26.07
CA PHE A 165 -2.43 -11.75 -25.55
C PHE A 165 -2.12 -12.02 -24.07
N ILE A 166 -0.91 -11.67 -23.63
CA ILE A 166 -0.42 -11.91 -22.27
C ILE A 166 -0.90 -10.79 -21.35
N PHE A 167 -0.95 -9.56 -21.84
CA PHE A 167 -1.33 -8.38 -21.07
C PHE A 167 -2.62 -7.78 -21.63
N ILE A 168 -3.68 -7.79 -20.81
CA ILE A 168 -4.97 -7.17 -21.19
C ILE A 168 -4.92 -5.64 -21.24
N ARG A 169 -3.87 -5.05 -20.64
CA ARG A 169 -3.62 -3.62 -20.69
C ARG A 169 -2.12 -3.38 -20.80
N ILE A 170 -1.74 -2.56 -21.77
CA ILE A 170 -0.40 -2.00 -21.91
C ILE A 170 -0.59 -0.50 -22.09
N ALA A 171 0.04 0.30 -21.24
CA ALA A 171 -0.04 1.75 -21.29
C ALA A 171 1.32 2.37 -21.06
N LYS A 172 1.63 3.44 -21.80
CA LYS A 172 2.82 4.26 -21.60
C LYS A 172 2.39 5.70 -21.42
N GLU A 173 2.66 6.26 -20.24
CA GLU A 173 2.25 7.61 -19.89
C GLU A 173 3.36 8.38 -19.21
N ASN A 174 3.39 9.70 -19.45
CA ASN A 174 4.32 10.59 -18.76
C ASN A 174 3.68 11.08 -17.45
N ILE A 175 4.28 10.73 -16.32
CA ILE A 175 3.73 10.99 -14.98
C ILE A 175 4.57 11.98 -14.17
N ASP A 176 5.24 12.91 -14.85
CA ASP A 176 6.06 13.95 -14.21
C ASP A 176 5.24 14.79 -13.21
N ALA A 177 5.60 14.75 -11.92
CA ALA A 177 4.95 15.56 -10.89
C ALA A 177 4.87 17.05 -11.25
N ASP A 178 5.90 17.64 -11.85
CA ASP A 178 5.88 19.07 -12.18
C ASP A 178 4.77 19.37 -13.20
N LYS A 179 4.58 18.51 -14.19
CA LYS A 179 3.50 18.60 -15.17
C LYS A 179 2.14 18.31 -14.54
N LEU A 180 2.03 17.23 -13.77
CA LEU A 180 0.81 16.83 -13.08
C LEU A 180 0.30 17.91 -12.12
N LEU A 181 1.21 18.68 -11.51
CA LEU A 181 0.85 19.74 -10.56
C LEU A 181 0.58 21.09 -11.23
N SER A 182 1.24 21.39 -12.35
CA SER A 182 1.07 22.66 -13.08
C SER A 182 -0.07 22.64 -14.10
N ASP A 183 -0.37 21.48 -14.69
CA ASP A 183 -1.45 21.29 -15.67
C ASP A 183 -2.17 19.93 -15.43
N PRO A 184 -3.00 19.84 -14.37
CA PRO A 184 -3.61 18.57 -13.95
C PRO A 184 -4.80 18.10 -14.79
N GLU A 185 -5.47 19.01 -15.50
CA GLU A 185 -6.71 18.70 -16.23
C GLU A 185 -6.52 17.64 -17.32
N PRO A 186 -5.48 17.69 -18.18
CA PRO A 186 -5.24 16.64 -19.16
C PRO A 186 -5.02 15.25 -18.52
N TRP A 187 -4.36 15.19 -17.36
CA TRP A 187 -4.13 13.91 -16.68
C TRP A 187 -5.39 13.34 -16.03
N GLN A 188 -6.37 14.18 -15.70
CA GLN A 188 -7.65 13.72 -15.18
C GLN A 188 -8.37 12.77 -16.16
N GLU A 189 -8.19 12.96 -17.47
CA GLU A 189 -8.75 12.04 -18.48
C GLU A 189 -8.16 10.64 -18.32
N GLN A 190 -6.85 10.53 -18.09
CA GLN A 190 -6.15 9.26 -17.89
C GLN A 190 -6.54 8.60 -16.55
N MET A 191 -6.68 9.40 -15.50
CA MET A 191 -7.21 8.99 -14.19
C MET A 191 -8.60 8.34 -14.31
N VAL A 192 -9.50 8.96 -15.11
CA VAL A 192 -10.87 8.45 -15.33
C VAL A 192 -10.88 7.23 -16.25
N ALA A 193 -10.04 7.22 -17.30
CA ALA A 193 -9.90 6.11 -18.23
C ALA A 193 -9.26 4.86 -17.60
N LYS A 194 -8.67 5.01 -16.42
CA LYS A 194 -7.96 3.97 -15.69
C LYS A 194 -6.85 3.33 -16.53
N VAL A 195 -6.01 4.15 -17.13
CA VAL A 195 -4.93 3.68 -18.01
C VAL A 195 -3.95 2.73 -17.30
N PHE A 196 -3.89 2.76 -15.96
CA PHE A 196 -3.11 1.86 -15.14
C PHE A 196 -3.98 0.88 -14.33
N GLY A 197 -5.15 0.52 -14.85
CA GLY A 197 -6.00 -0.51 -14.24
C GLY A 197 -6.63 -0.10 -12.90
N GLY A 198 -6.65 1.19 -12.56
CA GLY A 198 -7.06 1.67 -11.24
C GLY A 198 -5.90 1.92 -10.27
N ASN A 199 -4.65 1.69 -10.70
CA ASN A 199 -3.45 1.96 -9.91
C ASN A 199 -2.88 3.37 -10.12
N GLU A 200 -3.61 4.28 -10.76
CA GLU A 200 -3.09 5.59 -11.20
C GLU A 200 -2.51 6.37 -10.02
N PHE A 201 -3.29 6.52 -8.95
CA PHE A 201 -2.84 7.26 -7.77
C PHE A 201 -1.67 6.58 -7.05
N SER A 202 -1.65 5.25 -7.00
CA SER A 202 -0.54 4.48 -6.42
C SER A 202 0.75 4.70 -7.20
N ILE A 203 0.70 4.54 -8.53
CA ILE A 203 1.87 4.66 -9.39
C ILE A 203 2.40 6.10 -9.41
N ILE A 204 1.54 7.12 -9.60
CA ILE A 204 2.03 8.50 -9.65
C ILE A 204 2.68 8.94 -8.34
N THR A 205 2.18 8.49 -7.19
CA THR A 205 2.74 8.88 -5.89
C THR A 205 4.03 8.13 -5.58
N LEU A 206 4.05 6.80 -5.76
CA LEU A 206 5.25 5.99 -5.55
C LEU A 206 6.42 6.43 -6.45
N CYS A 207 6.17 6.59 -7.75
CA CYS A 207 7.21 6.95 -8.72
C CYS A 207 7.81 8.33 -8.47
N ASN A 208 6.98 9.34 -8.24
CA ASN A 208 7.46 10.71 -8.09
C ASN A 208 8.19 10.93 -6.75
N LEU A 209 7.69 10.35 -5.66
CA LEU A 209 8.38 10.47 -4.37
C LEU A 209 9.66 9.64 -4.34
N TRP A 210 9.68 8.46 -4.96
CA TRP A 210 10.92 7.71 -5.17
C TRP A 210 11.95 8.53 -5.96
N ALA A 211 11.54 9.17 -7.05
CA ALA A 211 12.40 10.05 -7.83
C ALA A 211 12.92 11.27 -7.04
N LYS A 212 12.16 11.75 -6.06
CA LYS A 212 12.57 12.84 -5.15
C LYS A 212 13.55 12.37 -4.06
N GLY A 213 13.70 11.06 -3.84
CA GLY A 213 14.64 10.49 -2.88
C GLY A 213 14.00 9.88 -1.64
N LEU A 214 12.89 9.14 -1.81
CA LEU A 214 12.20 8.46 -0.71
C LEU A 214 13.14 7.55 0.10
N PRO A 215 13.24 7.73 1.43
CA PRO A 215 14.02 6.84 2.29
C PRO A 215 13.53 5.39 2.24
N ASN A 216 14.43 4.43 2.41
CA ASN A 216 14.09 3.02 2.27
C ASN A 216 13.13 2.52 3.36
N ASP A 217 13.18 3.05 4.58
CA ASP A 217 12.19 2.70 5.62
C ASP A 217 10.80 3.27 5.29
N PHE A 218 10.72 4.49 4.75
CA PHE A 218 9.46 5.04 4.25
C PHE A 218 8.93 4.23 3.05
N LEU A 219 9.81 3.76 2.16
CA LEU A 219 9.47 2.85 1.07
C LEU A 219 8.78 1.57 1.59
N LYS A 220 9.18 1.04 2.75
CA LYS A 220 8.52 -0.14 3.36
C LYS A 220 7.13 0.17 3.88
N CYS A 221 6.90 1.37 4.41
CA CYS A 221 5.56 1.80 4.77
C CYS A 221 4.66 1.86 3.52
N ALA A 222 5.19 2.37 2.40
CA ALA A 222 4.46 2.45 1.14
C ALA A 222 4.22 1.07 0.48
N GLU A 223 5.16 0.11 0.61
CA GLU A 223 4.94 -1.28 0.20
C GLU A 223 3.69 -1.88 0.85
N LEU A 224 3.50 -1.66 2.15
CA LEU A 224 2.31 -2.13 2.89
C LEU A 224 1.06 -1.31 2.57
N HIS A 225 1.17 0.01 2.54
CA HIS A 225 0.03 0.92 2.39
C HIS A 225 -0.52 0.98 0.96
N ASP A 226 0.27 0.53 -0.01
CA ASP A 226 0.00 0.45 -1.45
C ASP A 226 0.12 1.74 -2.27
N HIS A 227 0.24 2.89 -1.62
CA HIS A 227 0.47 4.20 -2.24
C HIS A 227 1.12 5.14 -1.23
N ILE A 228 1.48 6.36 -1.64
CA ILE A 228 1.83 7.41 -0.70
C ILE A 228 0.73 8.47 -0.73
N CYS A 229 0.24 8.82 0.45
CA CYS A 229 -0.73 9.89 0.65
C CYS A 229 -0.32 10.74 1.85
N PRO A 230 -0.91 11.94 2.03
CA PRO A 230 -0.52 12.80 3.14
C PRO A 230 -0.74 12.15 4.51
N GLY A 231 -1.71 11.23 4.60
CA GLY A 231 -1.93 10.42 5.80
C GLY A 231 -0.75 9.50 6.11
N LEU A 232 -0.18 8.82 5.11
CA LEU A 232 0.97 7.93 5.31
C LEU A 232 2.23 8.75 5.63
N THR A 233 2.47 9.83 4.87
CA THR A 233 3.59 10.75 5.10
C THR A 233 3.53 11.38 6.49
N SER A 234 2.34 11.77 6.97
CA SER A 234 2.15 12.23 8.35
C SER A 234 2.54 11.17 9.38
N GLY A 235 2.28 9.89 9.12
CA GLY A 235 2.68 8.80 9.99
C GLY A 235 4.18 8.57 10.05
N TYR A 236 4.87 8.74 8.91
CA TYR A 236 6.34 8.71 8.88
C TYR A 236 6.93 9.85 9.72
N LEU A 237 6.42 11.08 9.56
CA LEU A 237 6.84 12.23 10.38
C LEU A 237 6.54 12.03 11.87
N ILE A 238 5.38 11.46 12.21
CA ILE A 238 5.03 11.10 13.59
C ILE A 238 6.02 10.07 14.16
N ALA A 239 6.45 9.11 13.33
CA ALA A 239 7.44 8.12 13.75
C ALA A 239 8.81 8.76 14.03
N GLU A 240 9.31 9.64 13.15
CA GLU A 240 10.56 10.37 13.37
C GLU A 240 10.50 11.23 14.63
N TYR A 241 9.41 12.00 14.82
CA TYR A 241 9.20 12.79 16.04
C TYR A 241 9.18 11.91 17.30
N LEU A 242 8.52 10.75 17.25
CA LEU A 242 8.44 9.82 18.38
C LEU A 242 9.80 9.22 18.75
N LYS A 243 10.66 8.93 17.75
CA LYS A 243 12.03 8.43 17.98
C LYS A 243 12.85 9.42 18.82
N GLU A 244 12.58 10.72 18.70
CA GLU A 244 13.26 11.77 19.48
C GLU A 244 12.60 12.04 20.84
N GLU A 245 11.26 12.13 20.87
CA GLU A 245 10.52 12.61 22.05
C GLU A 245 10.15 11.54 23.08
N LEU A 246 10.17 10.26 22.68
CA LEU A 246 9.92 9.12 23.56
C LEU A 246 10.80 7.92 23.20
N PRO A 247 12.14 8.08 23.08
CA PRO A 247 13.03 7.09 22.46
C PRO A 247 12.93 5.71 23.11
N SER A 248 12.89 4.65 22.30
CA SER A 248 12.90 3.26 22.76
C SER A 248 13.95 2.43 22.03
N SER A 249 14.66 1.58 22.77
CA SER A 249 15.58 0.60 22.19
C SER A 249 14.90 -0.69 21.74
N ASP A 250 13.63 -0.90 22.11
CA ASP A 250 12.81 -2.06 21.73
C ASP A 250 11.35 -1.62 21.54
N PRO A 251 11.06 -0.78 20.53
CA PRO A 251 9.75 -0.15 20.36
C PRO A 251 8.62 -1.18 20.25
N ARG A 252 8.89 -2.33 19.62
CA ARG A 252 7.95 -3.46 19.53
C ARG A 252 7.43 -3.90 20.90
N ARG A 253 8.29 -3.92 21.93
CA ARG A 253 7.93 -4.41 23.27
C ARG A 253 7.60 -3.30 24.25
N GLU A 254 8.14 -2.12 24.03
CA GLU A 254 7.98 -1.00 24.97
C GLU A 254 6.79 -0.11 24.62
N TYR A 255 6.46 0.06 23.34
CA TYR A 255 5.35 0.91 22.95
C TYR A 255 3.99 0.21 23.05
N THR A 256 3.01 1.00 23.44
CA THR A 256 1.58 0.75 23.26
C THR A 256 1.02 1.98 22.56
N ILE A 257 0.52 1.81 21.35
CA ILE A 257 -0.04 2.87 20.51
C ILE A 257 -1.57 2.77 20.54
N ILE A 258 -2.24 3.87 20.82
CA ILE A 258 -3.68 4.01 20.70
C ILE A 258 -3.96 4.99 19.58
N ALA A 259 -4.37 4.45 18.43
CA ALA A 259 -4.69 5.24 17.24
C ALA A 259 -6.02 5.95 17.43
N ILE A 260 -6.01 7.30 17.49
CA ILE A 260 -7.20 8.09 17.83
C ILE A 260 -7.23 9.50 17.19
N PRO A 261 -7.99 9.71 16.10
CA PRO A 261 -8.64 8.68 15.27
C PRO A 261 -7.63 7.94 14.39
N PRO A 262 -7.95 6.73 13.89
CA PRO A 262 -7.08 6.01 12.96
C PRO A 262 -7.13 6.61 11.55
N TRP A 263 -5.98 6.65 10.89
CA TRP A 263 -5.87 6.85 9.43
C TRP A 263 -4.59 6.18 8.92
N CYS A 264 -4.20 6.46 7.67
CA CYS A 264 -3.02 5.89 7.00
C CYS A 264 -1.71 5.97 7.81
N LYS A 265 -1.60 6.85 8.81
CA LYS A 265 -0.41 6.92 9.67
C LYS A 265 -0.13 5.61 10.39
N GLU A 266 -1.17 4.81 10.68
CA GLU A 266 -1.00 3.57 11.44
C GLU A 266 -0.14 2.57 10.67
N ASP A 267 -0.26 2.54 9.35
CA ASP A 267 0.54 1.65 8.50
C ASP A 267 2.03 2.02 8.52
N ALA A 268 2.35 3.31 8.71
CA ALA A 268 3.72 3.73 8.97
C ALA A 268 4.20 3.28 10.35
N LEU A 269 3.41 3.51 11.41
CA LEU A 269 3.79 3.17 12.78
C LEU A 269 3.96 1.66 12.98
N ILE A 270 3.05 0.82 12.45
CA ILE A 270 3.19 -0.64 12.56
C ILE A 270 4.38 -1.17 11.76
N THR A 271 4.74 -0.51 10.66
CA THR A 271 5.90 -0.90 9.84
C THR A 271 7.21 -0.53 10.53
N ILE A 272 7.31 0.71 11.04
CA ILE A 272 8.55 1.24 11.63
C ILE A 272 8.81 0.65 13.02
N PHE A 273 7.77 0.54 13.86
CA PHE A 273 7.91 0.13 15.26
C PHE A 273 7.51 -1.33 15.51
N GLU A 274 7.01 -2.04 14.50
CA GLU A 274 6.49 -3.41 14.62
C GLU A 274 5.33 -3.53 15.62
N THR A 275 4.57 -2.45 15.82
CA THR A 275 3.52 -2.32 16.84
C THR A 275 2.14 -2.76 16.35
N ASN A 276 2.05 -3.77 15.49
CA ASN A 276 0.77 -4.18 14.91
C ASN A 276 -0.26 -4.71 15.94
N VAL A 277 -1.52 -4.78 15.52
CA VAL A 277 -2.65 -5.26 16.34
C VAL A 277 -2.44 -6.70 16.81
N GLY A 278 -1.87 -7.56 15.95
CA GLY A 278 -1.58 -8.97 16.28
C GLY A 278 -0.57 -9.14 17.40
N HIS A 279 0.42 -8.24 17.48
CA HIS A 279 1.37 -8.15 18.59
C HIS A 279 0.78 -7.56 19.87
N LYS A 280 -0.50 -7.14 19.85
CA LYS A 280 -1.20 -6.46 20.95
C LYS A 280 -0.53 -5.15 21.34
N ARG A 281 0.00 -4.43 20.34
CA ARG A 281 0.74 -3.17 20.53
C ARG A 281 0.04 -1.95 19.96
N MET A 282 -0.93 -2.14 19.07
CA MET A 282 -1.79 -1.07 18.56
C MET A 282 -3.26 -1.32 18.88
N PHE A 283 -3.95 -0.28 19.33
CA PHE A 283 -5.36 -0.31 19.72
C PHE A 283 -6.10 0.82 19.02
N VAL A 284 -7.01 0.46 18.12
CA VAL A 284 -7.71 1.43 17.28
C VAL A 284 -8.95 1.98 17.99
N LYS A 285 -9.05 3.31 18.08
CA LYS A 285 -10.18 4.04 18.69
C LYS A 285 -10.75 5.04 17.69
N TRP A 286 -11.87 4.67 17.08
CA TRP A 286 -12.61 5.59 16.21
C TRP A 286 -13.28 6.71 17.02
N LEU A 287 -13.20 7.94 16.53
CA LEU A 287 -14.00 9.08 17.04
C LEU A 287 -15.21 9.30 16.13
N THR A 288 -16.41 9.37 16.70
CA THR A 288 -17.60 9.77 15.92
C THR A 288 -17.51 11.24 15.51
N ARG A 289 -18.37 11.68 14.59
CA ARG A 289 -18.43 13.09 14.18
C ARG A 289 -18.73 14.01 15.36
N GLU A 290 -19.64 13.59 16.25
CA GLU A 290 -19.97 14.33 17.47
C GLU A 290 -18.77 14.41 18.41
N GLN A 291 -18.01 13.33 18.58
CA GLN A 291 -16.79 13.34 19.39
C GLN A 291 -15.70 14.23 18.80
N MET A 292 -15.51 14.19 17.48
CA MET A 292 -14.57 15.10 16.80
C MET A 292 -14.96 16.58 17.01
N GLN A 293 -16.26 16.92 17.01
CA GLN A 293 -16.75 18.27 17.30
C GLN A 293 -16.62 18.68 18.78
N MET A 294 -16.47 17.71 19.69
CA MET A 294 -16.26 17.97 21.12
C MET A 294 -14.79 18.19 21.47
N LEU A 295 -13.84 17.91 20.55
CA LEU A 295 -12.43 18.19 20.78
C LEU A 295 -12.24 19.70 20.98
N PRO A 296 -11.49 20.13 22.01
CA PRO A 296 -11.12 21.53 22.12
C PRO A 296 -10.18 21.90 20.97
N GLU A 297 -10.06 23.20 20.70
CA GLU A 297 -9.32 23.72 19.55
C GLU A 297 -7.85 23.24 19.54
N GLU A 298 -7.21 23.21 20.70
CA GLU A 298 -5.83 22.73 20.87
C GLU A 298 -5.65 21.23 20.57
N ALA A 299 -6.72 20.44 20.59
CA ALA A 299 -6.67 18.99 20.38
C ALA A 299 -7.44 18.53 19.13
N LYS A 300 -7.95 19.46 18.30
CA LYS A 300 -8.71 19.14 17.08
C LYS A 300 -7.94 18.26 16.08
N ASN A 301 -6.60 18.35 16.16
CA ASN A 301 -5.63 17.67 15.29
C ASN A 301 -4.95 16.46 15.97
N VAL A 302 -5.53 15.95 17.05
CA VAL A 302 -5.04 14.75 17.74
C VAL A 302 -4.86 13.57 16.79
N ALA A 303 -3.77 12.82 16.98
CA ALA A 303 -3.37 11.72 16.11
C ALA A 303 -3.30 10.39 16.88
N ASP A 304 -2.46 10.33 17.91
CA ASP A 304 -2.16 9.12 18.66
C ASP A 304 -1.97 9.39 20.15
N ILE A 305 -2.17 8.36 20.95
CA ILE A 305 -1.61 8.27 22.29
C ILE A 305 -0.56 7.16 22.26
N VAL A 306 0.68 7.49 22.62
CA VAL A 306 1.77 6.52 22.70
C VAL A 306 2.22 6.40 24.14
N ILE A 307 2.24 5.18 24.67
CA ILE A 307 2.74 4.87 26.00
C ILE A 307 3.95 3.97 25.85
N LYS A 308 5.08 4.39 26.42
CA LYS A 308 6.31 3.60 26.51
C LYS A 308 6.44 3.02 27.92
N GLU A 309 6.67 1.72 28.01
CA GLU A 309 7.07 1.03 29.24
C GLU A 309 8.52 0.56 29.14
N ASP A 310 9.41 1.17 29.93
CA ASP A 310 10.80 0.73 30.05
C ASP A 310 10.85 -0.65 30.72
N GLN A 311 11.30 -1.67 30.00
CA GLN A 311 11.23 -3.06 30.48
C GLN A 311 12.16 -3.35 31.67
N LYS A 312 13.16 -2.51 31.92
CA LYS A 312 14.14 -2.70 33.01
C LYS A 312 13.64 -2.09 34.31
N THR A 313 13.02 -0.93 34.22
CA THR A 313 12.62 -0.13 35.38
C THR A 313 11.13 -0.21 35.67
N GLY A 314 10.32 -0.65 34.70
CA GLY A 314 8.85 -0.64 34.78
C GLY A 314 8.25 0.76 34.73
N LYS A 315 9.06 1.80 34.48
CA LYS A 315 8.59 3.18 34.34
C LYS A 315 7.77 3.31 33.06
N ARG A 316 6.65 4.01 33.16
CA ARG A 316 5.73 4.22 32.05
C ARG A 316 5.51 5.71 31.84
N GLU A 317 5.71 6.13 30.61
CA GLU A 317 5.52 7.50 30.16
C GLU A 317 4.65 7.49 28.92
N GLY A 318 3.69 8.39 28.87
CA GLY A 318 2.78 8.54 27.75
C GLY A 318 2.83 9.94 27.16
N ILE A 319 2.63 10.02 25.85
CA ILE A 319 2.45 11.27 25.11
C ILE A 319 1.18 11.18 24.26
N VAL A 320 0.51 12.31 24.11
CA VAL A 320 -0.58 12.50 23.14
C VAL A 320 -0.06 13.39 22.03
N LEU A 321 -0.11 12.89 20.81
CA LEU A 321 0.45 13.50 19.62
C LEU A 321 -0.64 14.16 18.78
N ALA A 322 -0.27 15.23 18.09
CA ALA A 322 -1.09 15.87 17.07
C ALA A 322 -0.29 16.10 15.79
N PHE A 323 -1.00 16.15 14.67
CA PHE A 323 -0.45 16.52 13.36
C PHE A 323 -1.14 17.77 12.84
N ASP A 324 -0.37 18.83 12.58
CA ASP A 324 -0.87 20.15 12.20
C ASP A 324 -1.28 20.20 10.73
N TRP A 325 -2.52 19.74 10.48
CA TRP A 325 -3.14 19.80 9.16
C TRP A 325 -3.32 21.22 8.66
N ASP A 326 -3.64 22.18 9.53
CA ASP A 326 -3.87 23.57 9.13
C ASP A 326 -2.61 24.18 8.56
N LYS A 327 -1.47 23.97 9.25
CA LYS A 327 -0.17 24.39 8.75
C LYS A 327 0.16 23.71 7.43
N LEU A 328 -0.08 22.40 7.28
CA LEU A 328 0.15 21.70 6.01
C LEU A 328 -0.66 22.33 4.87
N PHE A 329 -1.94 22.63 5.07
CA PHE A 329 -2.79 23.30 4.08
C PHE A 329 -2.27 24.70 3.75
N GLU A 330 -1.88 25.47 4.76
CA GLU A 330 -1.33 26.82 4.62
C GLU A 330 -0.05 26.79 3.77
N VAL A 331 0.96 26.01 4.17
CA VAL A 331 2.28 26.04 3.51
C VAL A 331 2.27 25.41 2.12
N SER A 332 1.37 24.45 1.88
CA SER A 332 1.21 23.84 0.55
C SER A 332 0.26 24.63 -0.35
N GLY A 333 -0.44 25.65 0.16
CA GLY A 333 -1.46 26.39 -0.58
C GLY A 333 -2.55 25.46 -1.11
N THR A 334 -3.13 24.63 -0.25
CA THR A 334 -4.18 23.65 -0.56
C THR A 334 -5.35 23.74 0.42
N ASN A 335 -6.45 23.01 0.17
CA ASN A 335 -7.62 23.03 1.06
C ASN A 335 -8.12 21.62 1.41
N ALA A 336 -8.62 21.45 2.65
CA ALA A 336 -9.22 20.21 3.12
C ALA A 336 -10.39 19.72 2.26
N THR A 337 -11.18 20.63 1.67
CA THR A 337 -12.31 20.25 0.81
C THR A 337 -11.87 19.54 -0.46
N ASP A 338 -10.66 19.83 -0.96
CA ASP A 338 -10.14 19.25 -2.19
C ASP A 338 -9.94 17.73 -2.04
N PHE A 339 -9.66 17.24 -0.82
CA PHE A 339 -9.56 15.80 -0.57
C PHE A 339 -10.81 15.00 -0.88
N ARG A 340 -11.98 15.66 -0.93
CA ARG A 340 -13.30 15.07 -1.18
C ARG A 340 -13.85 15.44 -2.55
N ASP A 341 -13.13 16.22 -3.35
CA ASP A 341 -13.55 16.55 -4.70
C ASP A 341 -13.18 15.44 -5.69
N PHE A 342 -13.83 14.28 -5.52
CA PHE A 342 -13.64 13.10 -6.38
C PHE A 342 -14.19 13.29 -7.80
N GLY A 343 -14.91 14.38 -8.06
CA GLY A 343 -15.42 14.71 -9.39
C GLY A 343 -14.41 15.39 -10.29
N THR A 344 -13.29 15.88 -9.74
CA THR A 344 -12.27 16.63 -10.48
C THR A 344 -10.87 16.08 -10.20
N TYR A 345 -9.83 16.71 -10.76
CA TYR A 345 -8.44 16.36 -10.47
C TYR A 345 -8.02 16.66 -9.02
N LYS A 346 -8.77 17.53 -8.33
CA LYS A 346 -8.33 18.12 -7.06
C LYS A 346 -8.03 17.08 -6.00
N TRP A 347 -8.77 15.96 -5.93
CA TRP A 347 -8.56 14.94 -4.90
C TRP A 347 -7.19 14.27 -4.98
N TRP A 348 -6.68 13.94 -6.18
CA TRP A 348 -5.35 13.33 -6.30
C TRP A 348 -4.27 14.41 -6.33
N TRP A 349 -4.57 15.56 -6.93
CA TRP A 349 -3.63 16.69 -7.03
C TRP A 349 -3.24 17.21 -5.65
N VAL A 350 -4.21 17.41 -4.75
CA VAL A 350 -3.92 17.88 -3.38
C VAL A 350 -3.02 16.90 -2.63
N ARG A 351 -3.23 15.60 -2.83
CA ARG A 351 -2.45 14.54 -2.19
C ARG A 351 -1.02 14.55 -2.71
N LEU A 352 -0.84 14.47 -4.03
CA LEU A 352 0.48 14.52 -4.67
C LEU A 352 1.24 15.79 -4.28
N LYS A 353 0.58 16.96 -4.29
CA LYS A 353 1.20 18.24 -3.94
C LYS A 353 1.69 18.25 -2.49
N GLN A 354 0.86 17.80 -1.55
CA GLN A 354 1.23 17.75 -0.14
C GLN A 354 2.32 16.71 0.13
N ASP A 355 2.28 15.56 -0.52
CA ASP A 355 3.31 14.53 -0.41
C ASP A 355 4.67 15.03 -0.92
N MET A 356 4.70 15.66 -2.10
CA MET A 356 5.90 16.29 -2.65
C MET A 356 6.45 17.39 -1.73
N TRP A 357 5.59 18.13 -1.04
CA TRP A 357 5.98 19.18 -0.09
C TRP A 357 6.55 18.60 1.21
N MET A 358 5.88 17.62 1.81
CA MET A 358 6.29 17.03 3.09
C MET A 358 7.60 16.24 3.00
N MET A 359 7.96 15.75 1.81
CA MET A 359 9.27 15.15 1.54
C MET A 359 10.45 16.08 1.89
N ASP A 360 10.26 17.41 1.90
CA ASP A 360 11.31 18.37 2.28
C ASP A 360 11.43 18.56 3.81
N TYR A 361 10.57 17.90 4.61
CA TYR A 361 10.50 18.05 6.06
C TYR A 361 10.71 16.72 6.82
N LEU A 362 11.17 15.66 6.14
CA LEU A 362 11.39 14.36 6.78
C LEU A 362 12.39 14.44 7.95
N ASP A 363 13.38 15.33 7.86
CA ASP A 363 14.40 15.58 8.90
C ASP A 363 13.98 16.68 9.90
N SER A 364 12.76 17.21 9.82
CA SER A 364 12.25 18.25 10.73
C SER A 364 10.78 18.03 11.07
N PRO A 365 10.44 16.84 11.63
CA PRO A 365 9.05 16.44 11.85
C PRO A 365 8.30 17.33 12.84
N GLU A 366 9.00 18.01 13.75
CA GLU A 366 8.46 19.03 14.68
C GLU A 366 7.81 20.22 13.96
N THR A 367 8.06 20.36 12.65
CA THR A 367 7.33 21.32 11.82
C THR A 367 5.83 21.05 11.84
N PHE A 368 5.41 19.78 11.83
CA PHE A 368 4.00 19.39 11.73
C PHE A 368 3.52 18.57 12.92
N VAL A 369 4.42 17.92 13.65
CA VAL A 369 4.08 17.04 14.77
C VAL A 369 4.32 17.77 16.09
N SER A 370 3.40 17.62 17.04
CA SER A 370 3.55 18.21 18.38
C SER A 370 2.99 17.28 19.47
N THR A 371 3.47 17.49 20.70
CA THR A 371 2.94 16.82 21.90
C THR A 371 1.87 17.70 22.56
N LEU A 372 0.61 17.25 22.52
CA LEU A 372 -0.51 17.89 23.21
C LEU A 372 -0.43 17.72 24.72
N LYS A 373 0.02 16.54 25.17
CA LYS A 373 0.11 16.20 26.59
C LYS A 373 1.17 15.13 26.83
N ARG A 374 1.94 15.28 27.90
CA ARG A 374 2.82 14.25 28.46
C ARG A 374 2.28 13.83 29.83
N PHE A 375 2.35 12.54 30.14
CA PHE A 375 1.80 11.98 31.38
C PHE A 375 2.60 10.76 31.84
N THR A 376 2.54 10.46 33.14
CA THR A 376 3.04 9.21 33.72
C THR A 376 1.89 8.23 33.86
N VAL A 377 2.19 6.93 33.82
CA VAL A 377 1.21 5.87 34.08
C VAL A 377 1.65 5.10 35.31
N ASP A 378 0.83 5.11 36.35
CA ASP A 378 1.23 4.56 37.66
C ASP A 378 1.06 3.03 37.72
N SER A 379 0.21 2.46 36.86
CA SER A 379 -0.05 1.02 36.85
C SER A 379 -0.39 0.46 35.45
N PRO A 380 -0.13 -0.84 35.18
CA PRO A 380 -0.59 -1.49 33.96
C PRO A 380 -2.11 -1.40 33.75
N ALA A 381 -2.88 -1.33 34.84
CA ALA A 381 -4.34 -1.27 34.79
C ALA A 381 -4.84 0.02 34.12
N GLU A 382 -4.11 1.13 34.24
CA GLU A 382 -4.44 2.37 33.53
C GLU A 382 -4.24 2.22 32.01
N ILE A 383 -3.18 1.53 31.57
CA ILE A 383 -3.00 1.22 30.15
C ILE A 383 -4.15 0.35 29.66
N GLU A 384 -4.54 -0.70 30.41
CA GLU A 384 -5.69 -1.53 30.06
C GLU A 384 -6.99 -0.73 29.97
N LYS A 385 -7.21 0.23 30.89
CA LYS A 385 -8.38 1.12 30.84
C LYS A 385 -8.40 1.95 29.56
N LEU A 386 -7.29 2.60 29.20
CA LEU A 386 -7.20 3.43 27.99
C LEU A 386 -7.48 2.63 26.70
N LYS A 387 -7.06 1.35 26.67
CA LYS A 387 -7.29 0.46 25.53
C LYS A 387 -8.68 -0.16 25.50
N SER A 388 -9.38 -0.24 26.63
CA SER A 388 -10.62 -1.01 26.78
C SER A 388 -11.77 -0.53 25.88
N ALA A 389 -12.52 -1.46 25.30
CA ALA A 389 -13.70 -1.14 24.50
C ALA A 389 -14.71 -0.31 25.31
N GLY A 390 -15.33 0.68 24.67
CA GLY A 390 -16.28 1.60 25.33
C GLY A 390 -15.62 2.74 26.13
N VAL A 391 -14.31 2.71 26.37
CA VAL A 391 -13.56 3.83 26.97
C VAL A 391 -13.07 4.78 25.89
N ASN A 392 -13.30 6.08 26.09
CA ASN A 392 -12.68 7.13 25.30
C ASN A 392 -11.42 7.64 26.04
N PRO A 393 -10.20 7.32 25.57
CA PRO A 393 -8.98 7.64 26.29
C PRO A 393 -8.68 9.14 26.33
N LEU A 394 -9.18 9.94 25.38
CA LEU A 394 -9.08 11.40 25.42
C LEU A 394 -9.90 12.01 26.57
N VAL A 395 -11.04 11.41 26.95
CA VAL A 395 -11.80 11.81 28.14
C VAL A 395 -11.05 11.43 29.41
N GLU A 396 -10.54 10.20 29.46
CA GLU A 396 -9.78 9.71 30.62
C GLU A 396 -8.51 10.52 30.89
N LEU A 397 -7.86 10.99 29.83
CA LEU A 397 -6.71 11.87 29.91
C LEU A 397 -7.09 13.34 30.09
N GLY A 398 -8.38 13.70 30.16
CA GLY A 398 -8.85 15.07 30.35
C GLY A 398 -8.54 16.02 29.18
N ILE A 399 -8.35 15.47 27.97
CA ILE A 399 -8.11 16.23 26.73
C ILE A 399 -9.44 16.61 26.07
N MET A 400 -10.39 15.68 26.06
CA MET A 400 -11.73 15.93 25.56
C MET A 400 -12.70 16.00 26.75
N PRO A 401 -13.67 16.93 26.76
CA PRO A 401 -14.72 16.91 27.77
C PRO A 401 -15.46 15.56 27.75
N GLY A 402 -15.79 15.04 28.93
CA GLY A 402 -16.76 13.95 29.05
C GLY A 402 -18.10 14.40 28.45
N LYS A 403 -18.97 13.45 28.06
CA LYS A 403 -20.35 13.81 27.71
C LYS A 403 -20.89 14.68 28.85
N ALA A 404 -21.18 15.94 28.57
CA ALA A 404 -22.08 16.70 29.41
C ALA A 404 -23.32 15.82 29.56
N GLU A 405 -23.75 15.53 30.79
CA GLU A 405 -25.12 15.09 30.98
C GLU A 405 -25.97 16.08 30.21
N VAL A 406 -26.70 15.59 29.21
CA VAL A 406 -27.67 16.42 28.50
C VAL A 406 -28.58 16.92 29.60
N GLU A 407 -28.40 18.18 30.01
CA GLU A 407 -29.35 18.88 30.83
C GLU A 407 -30.65 18.71 30.08
N LYS A 408 -31.59 17.95 30.66
CA LYS A 408 -32.90 17.73 30.06
C LYS A 408 -33.51 19.11 29.92
N THR A 409 -33.34 19.74 28.77
CA THR A 409 -34.12 20.91 28.37
C THR A 409 -35.55 20.45 28.48
N SER A 410 -36.25 20.97 29.48
CA SER A 410 -37.65 20.69 29.76
C SER A 410 -38.40 20.75 28.44
N ALA A 411 -38.99 19.62 28.05
CA ALA A 411 -39.80 19.54 26.85
C ALA A 411 -40.81 20.69 26.87
N ILE A 412 -40.71 21.60 25.90
CA ILE A 412 -41.73 22.63 25.69
C ILE A 412 -43.01 21.86 25.30
N PRO A 413 -44.09 21.93 26.09
CA PRO A 413 -45.31 21.20 25.79
C PRO A 413 -46.01 21.89 24.61
N GLY A 414 -45.72 21.45 23.39
CA GLY A 414 -46.34 22.03 22.19
C GLY A 414 -46.15 21.23 20.90
N LEU A 415 -45.04 20.51 20.72
CA LEU A 415 -44.80 19.78 19.46
C LEU A 415 -45.62 18.48 19.30
N GLY A 416 -46.07 17.87 20.41
CA GLY A 416 -46.88 16.65 20.37
C GLY A 416 -48.26 16.84 19.73
N VAL A 417 -48.81 18.06 19.76
CA VAL A 417 -50.13 18.36 19.20
C VAL A 417 -50.09 18.49 17.68
N ILE A 418 -48.98 18.99 17.11
CA ILE A 418 -48.84 19.17 15.66
C ILE A 418 -48.65 17.82 14.95
N ALA A 419 -47.87 16.90 15.53
CA ALA A 419 -47.67 15.56 14.98
C ALA A 419 -48.97 14.72 14.97
N ALA A 420 -49.82 14.87 16.00
CA ALA A 420 -51.10 14.16 16.07
C ALA A 420 -52.11 14.63 15.01
N ILE A 421 -52.14 15.94 14.69
CA ILE A 421 -53.06 16.50 13.69
C ILE A 421 -52.71 16.02 12.27
N VAL A 422 -51.42 15.91 11.94
CA VAL A 422 -50.96 15.44 10.61
C VAL A 422 -51.30 13.97 10.38
N ILE A 423 -51.18 13.12 11.42
CA ILE A 423 -51.50 11.69 11.33
C ILE A 423 -53.02 11.47 11.15
N VAL A 424 -53.85 12.24 11.86
CA VAL A 424 -55.32 12.16 11.71
C VAL A 424 -55.76 12.65 10.32
N GLY A 425 -55.14 13.71 9.79
CA GLY A 425 -55.40 14.20 8.43
C GLY A 425 -55.08 13.16 7.34
N ALA A 426 -53.96 12.46 7.47
CA ALA A 426 -53.56 11.41 6.54
C ALA A 426 -54.51 10.19 6.57
N LEU A 427 -54.98 9.80 7.76
CA LEU A 427 -55.92 8.67 7.92
C LEU A 427 -57.31 8.98 7.34
N ILE A 428 -57.81 10.21 7.50
CA ILE A 428 -59.08 10.66 6.91
C ILE A 428 -59.00 10.70 5.37
N TYR A 429 -57.87 11.13 4.81
CA TYR A 429 -57.64 11.16 3.37
C TYR A 429 -57.64 9.74 2.76
N VAL A 430 -56.98 8.79 3.41
CA VAL A 430 -56.94 7.38 2.96
C VAL A 430 -58.31 6.71 3.07
N ALA A 431 -59.08 7.00 4.14
CA ALA A 431 -60.43 6.46 4.31
C ALA A 431 -61.42 6.99 3.25
N ARG A 432 -61.30 8.27 2.83
CA ARG A 432 -62.14 8.85 1.77
C ARG A 432 -61.84 8.25 0.39
N ARG A 433 -60.59 7.94 0.08
CA ARG A 433 -60.22 7.31 -1.21
C ARG A 433 -60.70 5.86 -1.36
N ARG A 434 -60.89 5.13 -0.25
CA ARG A 434 -61.40 3.74 -0.29
C ARG A 434 -62.91 3.62 -0.51
N LYS A 435 -63.69 4.68 -0.30
CA LYS A 435 -65.15 4.69 -0.52
C LYS A 435 -65.57 5.10 -1.94
N ALA A 436 -64.61 5.53 -2.78
CA ALA A 436 -64.86 6.01 -4.14
C ALA A 436 -64.32 5.05 -5.23
N ARG A 437 -64.16 3.77 -4.90
CA ARG A 437 -63.86 2.68 -5.85
C ARG A 437 -64.92 1.60 -5.76
#